data_AF-S3JIC5-F1
#
_entry.id   AF-S3JIC5-F1
#
_cell.length_a   1.000
_cell.length_b   1.000
_cell.length_c   1.000
_cell.angle_alpha   90.00
_cell.angle_beta   90.00
_cell.angle_gamma   90.00
#
_symmetry.space_group_name_H-M   'P 1'
#
loop_
_entity.id
_entity.type
_entity.pdbx_description
1 polymer ?
#
loop_
_entity_poly.entity_id
_entity_poly.type
_entity_poly.pdbx_seq_one_letter_code
_entity_poly.pdbx_strand_id
1 'polypeptide(L)' 'MNSFWQDFFTFRKMVSITIIKFLYILGLFLITLGGLSGLFVEPLAGIATLIIGNLFWRIFCESLILVFSIHQELVKLNSK' A
#
# COMPACT_ATOMS: atom_id res chain seq x y z
N MET A 1 7.71 -21.80 18.31
CA MET A 1 6.70 -20.91 17.71
C MET A 1 7.42 -19.63 17.31
N ASN A 2 7.56 -19.39 16.01
CA ASN A 2 8.62 -18.58 15.39
C ASN A 2 8.67 -17.15 15.96
N SER A 3 9.88 -16.67 16.31
CA SER A 3 10.11 -15.34 16.93
C SER A 3 9.50 -14.17 16.16
N PHE A 4 9.28 -14.35 14.85
CA PHE A 4 8.53 -13.45 13.97
C PHE A 4 7.17 -13.03 14.54
N TRP A 5 6.43 -13.94 15.19
CA TRP A 5 5.11 -13.65 15.75
C TRP A 5 5.17 -12.77 17.00
N GLN A 6 6.21 -12.90 17.84
CA GLN A 6 6.34 -12.06 19.03
C GLN A 6 6.79 -10.66 18.68
N ASP A 7 7.68 -10.49 17.70
CA ASP A 7 8.04 -9.15 17.20
C ASP A 7 6.85 -8.43 16.53
N PHE A 8 5.95 -9.18 15.88
CA PHE A 8 4.69 -8.65 15.31
C PHE A 8 3.77 -8.04 16.36
N PHE A 9 3.62 -8.68 17.52
CA PHE A 9 2.75 -8.21 18.61
C PHE A 9 3.43 -7.20 19.55
N THR A 10 4.75 -7.01 19.46
CA THR A 10 5.48 -6.14 20.41
C THR A 10 5.41 -4.66 20.02
N PHE A 11 4.76 -4.28 18.90
CA PHE A 11 4.44 -2.88 18.49
C PHE A 11 5.61 -1.87 18.54
N ARG A 12 6.86 -2.35 18.68
CA ARG A 12 8.05 -1.52 18.94
C ARG A 12 8.71 -1.01 17.65
N LYS A 13 8.35 -1.60 16.51
CA LYS A 13 8.60 -1.08 15.16
C LYS A 13 7.29 -1.20 14.40
N MET A 14 6.75 -0.10 13.86
CA MET A 14 5.47 -0.16 13.17
C MET A 14 5.54 -1.08 11.96
N VAL A 15 5.03 -2.29 12.15
CA VAL A 15 4.81 -3.30 11.11
C VAL A 15 3.94 -2.72 9.97
N SER A 16 3.15 -1.69 10.25
CA SER A 16 2.24 -1.00 9.33
C SER A 16 2.90 -0.59 8.01
N ILE A 17 4.10 0.02 8.01
CA ILE A 17 4.73 0.50 6.77
C ILE A 17 5.14 -0.67 5.86
N THR A 18 5.69 -1.73 6.43
CA THR A 18 6.10 -2.92 5.67
C THR A 18 4.89 -3.65 5.07
N ILE A 19 3.79 -3.76 5.82
CA ILE A 19 2.53 -4.33 5.32
C ILE A 19 1.96 -3.49 4.18
N ILE A 20 1.94 -2.16 4.30
CA ILE A 20 1.40 -1.28 3.24
C ILE A 20 2.23 -1.40 1.96
N LYS A 21 3.57 -1.53 2.07
CA LYS A 21 4.43 -1.79 0.90
C LYS A 21 4.11 -3.12 0.21
N PHE A 22 3.81 -4.17 0.98
CA PHE A 22 3.38 -5.44 0.44
C PHE A 22 2.01 -5.32 -0.27
N LEU A 23 1.05 -4.67 0.38
CA LEU A 23 -0.27 -4.38 -0.22
C LEU A 23 -0.18 -3.51 -1.47
N TYR A 24 0.76 -2.57 -1.53
CA TYR A 24 0.98 -1.73 -2.71
C TYR A 24 1.27 -2.59 -3.95
N ILE A 25 2.23 -3.52 -3.84
CA ILE A 25 2.60 -4.43 -4.94
C ILE A 25 1.42 -5.33 -5.29
N LEU A 26 0.73 -5.88 -4.29
CA LEU A 26 -0.41 -6.76 -4.49
C LEU A 26 -1.57 -6.05 -5.20
N GLY A 27 -1.92 -4.84 -4.78
CA GLY A 27 -2.96 -4.05 -5.42
C GLY A 27 -2.59 -3.60 -6.83
N LEU A 28 -1.34 -3.24 -7.07
CA LEU A 28 -0.85 -2.93 -8.42
C LEU A 28 -0.99 -4.14 -9.36
N PHE A 29 -0.69 -5.34 -8.87
CA PHE A 29 -0.89 -6.58 -9.63
C PHE A 29 -2.37 -6.82 -9.94
N LEU A 30 -3.26 -6.67 -8.95
CA LEU A 30 -4.71 -6.84 -9.13
C LEU A 30 -5.31 -5.83 -10.10
N ILE A 31 -4.93 -4.55 -10.01
CA ILE A 31 -5.41 -3.49 -10.92
C ILE A 31 -4.92 -3.75 -12.34
N THR A 32 -3.68 -4.22 -12.49
CA THR A 32 -3.12 -4.55 -13.80
C THR A 32 -3.87 -5.73 -14.43
N LEU A 33 -4.13 -6.80 -13.66
CA LEU A 33 -4.89 -7.95 -14.14
C LEU A 33 -6.36 -7.58 -14.46
N GLY A 34 -7.01 -6.81 -13.59
CA GLY A 34 -8.39 -6.37 -13.78
C GLY A 34 -8.56 -5.40 -14.96
N GLY A 35 -7.60 -4.49 -15.15
CA GLY A 35 -7.58 -3.63 -16.32
C GLY A 35 -7.33 -4.41 -17.61
N LEU A 36 -6.43 -5.39 -17.58
CA LEU A 36 -6.12 -6.25 -18.73
C LEU A 36 -7.31 -7.13 -19.12
N SER A 37 -8.02 -7.73 -18.16
CA SER A 37 -9.25 -8.48 -18.45
C SER A 37 -10.38 -7.56 -18.95
N GLY A 38 -10.46 -6.33 -18.42
CA GLY A 38 -11.40 -5.31 -18.86
C GLY A 38 -11.25 -4.92 -20.33
N LEU A 39 -10.04 -5.00 -20.91
CA LEU A 39 -9.80 -4.73 -22.33
C LEU A 39 -10.58 -5.66 -23.27
N PHE A 40 -10.89 -6.88 -22.83
CA PHE A 40 -11.63 -7.86 -23.63
C PHE A 40 -13.15 -7.64 -23.62
N VAL A 41 -13.67 -6.83 -22.70
CA VAL A 41 -15.10 -6.54 -22.57
C VAL A 41 -15.39 -5.13 -23.07
N GLU A 42 -14.72 -4.13 -22.48
CA GLU A 42 -14.88 -2.72 -22.82
C GLU A 42 -13.51 -2.04 -22.86
N PRO A 43 -12.89 -1.92 -24.05
CA PRO A 43 -11.51 -1.45 -24.19
C PRO A 43 -11.25 -0.09 -23.55
N LEU A 44 -12.21 0.84 -23.67
CA LEU A 44 -12.08 2.19 -23.13
C LEU A 44 -12.03 2.18 -21.59
N ALA A 45 -12.91 1.43 -20.94
CA ALA A 45 -12.92 1.28 -19.49
C ALA A 45 -11.72 0.49 -18.96
N GLY A 46 -11.23 -0.51 -19.71
CA GLY A 46 -10.01 -1.25 -19.37
C GLY A 46 -8.78 -0.34 -19.36
N ILE A 47 -8.59 0.50 -20.39
CA ILE A 47 -7.51 1.48 -20.45
C ILE A 47 -7.65 2.51 -19.33
N ALA A 48 -8.86 3.02 -19.09
CA ALA A 48 -9.13 3.95 -18.01
C ALA A 48 -8.77 3.35 -16.64
N THR A 49 -9.08 2.07 -16.42
CA THR A 49 -8.76 1.36 -15.17
C THR A 49 -7.24 1.16 -15.01
N LEU A 50 -6.52 0.85 -16.08
CA LEU A 50 -5.06 0.70 -16.04
C LEU A 50 -4.35 2.02 -15.70
N ILE A 51 -4.85 3.15 -16.21
CA ILE A 51 -4.22 4.46 -15.97
C ILE A 51 -4.73 5.05 -14.66
N ILE A 52 -6.04 5.30 -14.55
CA ILE A 52 -6.66 5.98 -13.41
C ILE A 52 -6.60 5.10 -12.17
N GLY A 53 -6.90 3.80 -12.30
CA GLY A 53 -6.86 2.88 -11.16
C GLY A 53 -5.46 2.75 -10.57
N ASN A 54 -4.43 2.65 -11.41
CA ASN A 54 -3.04 2.54 -10.95
C ASN A 54 -2.55 3.86 -10.32
N LEU A 55 -2.88 5.01 -10.93
CA LEU A 55 -2.58 6.32 -10.38
C LEU A 55 -3.26 6.54 -9.02
N PHE A 56 -4.56 6.23 -8.93
CA PHE A 56 -5.33 6.34 -7.70
C PHE A 56 -4.74 5.46 -6.59
N TRP A 57 -4.44 4.19 -6.91
CA TRP A 57 -3.84 3.26 -5.96
C TRP A 57 -2.49 3.76 -5.44
N ARG A 58 -1.66 4.30 -6.34
CA ARG A 58 -0.37 4.87 -5.98
C ARG A 58 -0.51 6.03 -5.01
N ILE A 59 -1.38 7.00 -5.32
CA ILE A 59 -1.62 8.16 -4.44
C ILE A 59 -2.16 7.71 -3.08
N PHE A 60 -3.12 6.77 -3.06
CA PHE A 60 -3.72 6.28 -1.83
C PHE A 60 -2.68 5.56 -0.94
N CYS A 61 -1.89 4.64 -1.50
CA CYS A 61 -0.85 3.94 -0.75
C CYS A 61 0.28 4.86 -0.28
N GLU A 62 0.75 5.78 -1.12
CA GLU A 62 1.78 6.77 -0.73
C GLU A 62 1.26 7.67 0.40
N SER A 63 -0.01 8.08 0.36
CA SER A 63 -0.64 8.88 1.42
C SER A 63 -0.68 8.12 2.76
N LEU A 64 -1.05 6.84 2.75
CA LEU A 64 -1.05 6.01 3.95
C LEU A 64 0.36 5.89 4.55
N ILE A 65 1.37 5.59 3.71
CA ILE A 65 2.76 5.50 4.16
C ILE A 65 3.24 6.83 4.75
N LEU A 66 2.92 7.94 4.09
CA LEU A 66 3.32 9.29 4.51
C LEU A 66 2.73 9.65 5.87
N VAL A 67 1.45 9.38 6.13
CA VAL A 67 0.82 9.64 7.44
C VAL A 67 1.49 8.83 8.55
N PHE A 68 1.73 7.54 8.32
CA PHE A 68 2.43 6.70 9.31
C PHE A 68 3.87 7.16 9.53
N SER A 69 4.56 7.62 8.48
CA SER A 69 5.91 8.16 8.55
C SER A 69 5.96 9.46 9.38
N ILE A 70 5.03 10.40 9.15
CA ILE A 70 4.94 11.64 9.92
C ILE A 70 4.70 11.35 11.41
N HIS A 71 3.79 10.42 11.73
CA HIS A 71 3.52 10.05 13.11
C HIS A 71 4.78 9.57 13.84
N GLN A 72 5.65 8.80 13.16
CA GLN A 72 6.90 8.33 13.75
C GLN A 72 7.88 9.47 14.03
N GLU A 73 8.03 10.40 13.08
CA GLU A 73 8.93 11.54 13.26
C GLU A 73 8.45 12.47 14.39
N LEU A 74 7.14 12.68 14.51
CA LEU A 74 6.56 13.44 15.62
C LEU A 74 6.82 12.79 16.98
N VAL A 75 6.66 11.47 17.08
CA VAL A 75 6.95 10.73 18.33
C VAL A 75 8.43 10.85 18.71
N LYS A 76 9.35 10.78 17.73
CA LYS A 76 10.79 10.95 17.97
C LYS A 76 11.15 12.35 18.46
N LEU A 77 10.48 13.39 17.95
CA LEU A 77 10.71 14.77 18.38
C LEU A 77 10.18 15.03 19.79
N ASN A 78 9.04 14.44 20.17
CA ASN A 78 8.45 14.59 21.50
C ASN A 78 9.22 13.81 22.59
N SER A 79 10.00 12.78 22.24
CA SER A 79 10.81 12.01 23.19
C SER A 79 12.20 12.63 23.47
N LYS A 80 12.43 13.89 23.09
CA LYS A 80 13.70 14.61 23.22
C LYS A 80 13.50 15.89 24.01
#